data_AF-A0A7C4M8V2-F1
#
_entry.id   AF-A0A7C4M8V2-F1
#
_cell.length_a   1.000
_cell.length_b   1.000
_cell.length_c   1.000
_cell.angle_alpha   90.00
_cell.angle_beta   90.00
_cell.angle_gamma   90.00
#
_symmetry.space_group_name_H-M   'P 1'
#
loop_
_entity.id
_entity.type
_entity.pdbx_description
1 polymer ?
#
loop_
_entity_poly.entity_id
_entity_poly.type
_entity_poly.pdbx_seq_one_letter_code
_entity_poly.pdbx_strand_id
1 'polypeptide(L)'
;MSKTLSTERKKEIDEKIQKSKEIIREAFQKFRPEETAVVWSGGKDSTTTTWLIRQVCIEDRIPLPKAAFIEEGDTFEETREFVERYAKEWGFELHILFNKDVYDAAGGRLNAEVIVSKLNERNQREIREKLGLNIEKFPFETESYIGNHLMKTVP
;
A
#
# COMPACT_ATOMS: atom_id res chain seq x y z
N MET A 1 4.90 14.11 -30.53
CA MET A 1 3.81 13.55 -31.36
C MET A 1 2.59 13.36 -30.48
N SER A 2 1.52 14.14 -30.70
CA SER A 2 0.23 13.89 -30.03
C SER A 2 -0.39 12.63 -30.63
N LYS A 3 -0.38 11.51 -29.90
CA LYS A 3 -1.11 10.32 -30.29
C LYS A 3 -2.55 10.47 -29.80
N THR A 4 -3.44 10.95 -30.66
CA THR A 4 -4.87 10.94 -30.38
C THR A 4 -5.36 9.49 -30.32
N LEU A 5 -6.01 9.09 -29.23
CA LEU A 5 -6.61 7.76 -29.08
C LEU A 5 -7.74 7.56 -30.10
N SER A 6 -7.86 6.35 -30.67
CA SER A 6 -8.98 6.00 -31.56
C SER A 6 -10.31 5.99 -30.80
N THR A 7 -11.42 6.12 -31.54
CA THR A 7 -12.77 6.07 -30.97
C THR A 7 -13.04 4.73 -30.28
N GLU A 8 -12.59 3.63 -30.86
CA GLU A 8 -12.73 2.28 -30.30
C GLU A 8 -11.96 2.16 -28.99
N ARG A 9 -10.73 2.68 -28.94
CA ARG A 9 -9.91 2.63 -27.73
C ARG A 9 -10.50 3.48 -26.60
N LYS A 10 -11.07 4.65 -26.92
CA LYS A 10 -11.80 5.47 -25.94
C LYS A 10 -13.00 4.70 -25.37
N LYS A 11 -13.80 4.11 -26.26
CA LYS A 11 -14.96 3.28 -25.86
C LYS A 11 -14.55 2.13 -24.93
N GLU A 12 -13.49 1.40 -25.26
CA GLU A 12 -12.98 0.31 -24.42
C GLU A 12 -12.53 0.79 -23.03
N ILE A 13 -11.88 1.96 -22.97
CA ILE A 13 -11.47 2.56 -21.69
C ILE A 13 -12.69 2.97 -20.87
N ASP A 14 -13.70 3.58 -21.51
CA ASP A 14 -14.94 3.98 -20.85
C ASP A 14 -15.67 2.76 -20.27
N GLU A 15 -15.75 1.66 -21.02
CA GLU A 15 -16.34 0.39 -20.54
C GLU A 15 -15.59 -0.16 -19.32
N LYS A 16 -14.26 -0.12 -19.31
CA LYS A 16 -13.44 -0.54 -18.15
C LYS A 16 -13.62 0.38 -16.94
N ILE A 17 -13.74 1.69 -17.16
CA ILE A 17 -14.02 2.65 -16.08
C ILE A 17 -15.37 2.34 -15.45
N GLN A 18 -16.43 2.14 -16.26
CA GLN A 18 -17.75 1.81 -15.73
C GLN A 18 -17.73 0.49 -14.98
N LYS A 19 -17.11 -0.55 -15.54
CA LYS A 19 -17.02 -1.84 -14.85
C LYS A 19 -16.27 -1.76 -13.53
N SER A 20 -15.19 -0.98 -13.47
CA SER A 20 -14.44 -0.78 -12.23
C SER A 20 -15.29 -0.07 -11.17
N LYS A 21 -16.04 0.96 -11.56
CA LYS A 21 -16.96 1.67 -10.67
C LYS A 21 -18.09 0.78 -10.15
N GLU A 22 -18.65 -0.09 -10.99
CA GLU A 22 -19.63 -1.10 -10.56
C GLU A 22 -19.06 -1.98 -9.44
N ILE A 23 -17.86 -2.52 -9.61
CA ILE A 23 -17.21 -3.38 -8.61
C ILE A 23 -16.95 -2.62 -7.30
N ILE A 24 -16.52 -1.36 -7.37
CA ILE A 24 -16.32 -0.52 -6.19
C ILE A 24 -17.64 -0.30 -5.44
N ARG A 25 -18.73 -0.01 -6.16
CA ARG A 25 -20.08 0.13 -5.56
C ARG A 25 -20.54 -1.17 -4.91
N GLU A 26 -20.34 -2.32 -5.55
CA GLU A 26 -20.65 -3.62 -4.96
C GLU A 26 -19.84 -3.88 -3.68
N ALA A 27 -18.58 -3.45 -3.62
CA ALA A 27 -17.77 -3.55 -2.41
C ALA A 27 -18.34 -2.67 -1.28
N PHE A 28 -18.74 -1.43 -1.58
CA PHE A 28 -19.35 -0.51 -0.61
C PHE A 28 -20.76 -0.90 -0.16
N GLN A 29 -21.47 -1.73 -0.92
CA GLN A 29 -22.71 -2.36 -0.47
C GLN A 29 -22.46 -3.48 0.57
N LYS A 30 -21.30 -4.13 0.50
CA LYS A 30 -20.92 -5.25 1.39
C LYS A 30 -20.17 -4.77 2.63
N PHE A 31 -19.38 -3.71 2.50
CA PHE A 31 -18.49 -3.20 3.54
C PHE A 31 -18.69 -1.70 3.69
N ARG A 32 -18.72 -1.22 4.93
CA ARG A 32 -18.82 0.20 5.23
C ARG A 32 -17.55 0.92 4.74
N PRO A 33 -17.64 1.90 3.82
CA PRO A 33 -16.48 2.60 3.28
C PRO A 33 -15.53 3.14 4.36
N GLU A 34 -16.08 3.71 5.43
CA GLU A 34 -15.35 4.24 6.59
C GLU A 34 -14.55 3.18 7.38
N GLU A 35 -14.86 1.89 7.21
CA GLU A 35 -14.15 0.75 7.81
C GLU A 35 -13.24 0.04 6.79
N THR A 36 -13.12 0.58 5.58
CA THR A 36 -12.24 0.05 4.54
C THR A 36 -11.02 0.94 4.34
N ALA A 37 -9.96 0.35 3.80
CA ALA A 37 -8.79 1.08 3.35
C ALA A 37 -8.39 0.62 1.94
N VAL A 38 -7.91 1.56 1.13
CA VAL A 38 -7.20 1.26 -0.12
C VAL A 38 -5.71 1.23 0.14
N VAL A 39 -5.05 0.14 -0.22
CA VAL A 39 -3.58 0.07 -0.20
C VAL A 39 -3.06 0.78 -1.45
N TRP A 40 -2.31 1.85 -1.26
CA TRP A 40 -1.83 2.72 -2.33
C TRP A 40 -0.32 2.83 -2.26
N SER A 41 0.37 2.24 -3.25
CA SER A 41 1.84 2.21 -3.34
C SER A 41 2.45 3.35 -4.15
N GLY A 42 1.66 4.30 -4.65
CA GLY A 42 2.11 5.33 -5.59
C GLY A 42 2.32 4.85 -7.04
N GLY A 43 2.28 3.54 -7.29
CA GLY A 43 2.34 2.97 -8.65
C GLY A 43 1.10 3.31 -9.49
N LYS A 44 1.21 3.20 -10.81
CA LYS A 44 0.11 3.53 -11.75
C LYS A 44 -1.19 2.79 -11.48
N ASP A 45 -1.10 1.50 -11.12
CA ASP A 45 -2.26 0.62 -10.97
C ASP A 45 -3.02 0.92 -9.68
N SER A 46 -2.31 1.04 -8.55
CA SER A 46 -2.88 1.42 -7.26
C SER A 46 -3.38 2.87 -7.28
N THR A 47 -2.66 3.78 -7.93
CA THR A 47 -3.11 5.17 -8.12
C THR A 47 -4.39 5.26 -8.96
N THR A 48 -4.49 4.50 -10.05
CA THR A 48 -5.71 4.46 -10.88
C THR A 48 -6.89 3.91 -10.06
N THR A 49 -6.64 2.88 -9.25
CA THR A 49 -7.65 2.29 -8.36
C THR A 49 -8.14 3.31 -7.32
N THR A 50 -7.22 3.97 -6.61
CA THR A 50 -7.53 5.05 -5.66
C THR A 50 -8.33 6.18 -6.31
N TRP A 51 -7.94 6.59 -7.53
CA TRP A 51 -8.65 7.62 -8.27
C TRP A 51 -10.08 7.19 -8.63
N LEU A 52 -10.29 5.95 -9.09
CA LEU A 52 -11.62 5.41 -9.40
C LEU A 52 -12.51 5.33 -8.16
N ILE A 53 -11.96 4.90 -7.02
CA ILE A 53 -12.64 4.89 -5.73
C ILE A 53 -13.12 6.31 -5.36
N ARG A 54 -12.24 7.30 -5.51
CA ARG A 54 -12.58 8.71 -5.29
C ARG A 54 -13.73 9.16 -6.20
N GLN A 55 -13.71 8.78 -7.48
CA GLN A 55 -14.80 9.15 -8.40
C GLN A 55 -16.14 8.59 -7.94
N VAL A 56 -16.19 7.30 -7.55
CA VAL A 56 -17.42 6.69 -7.01
C VAL A 56 -17.90 7.43 -5.76
N CYS A 57 -16.99 7.75 -4.84
CA CYS A 57 -17.34 8.46 -3.61
C CYS A 57 -17.93 9.85 -3.89
N ILE A 58 -17.40 10.56 -4.89
CA ILE A 58 -17.93 11.88 -5.31
C ILE A 58 -19.30 11.73 -6.00
N GLU A 59 -19.42 10.80 -6.94
CA GLU A 59 -20.65 10.57 -7.70
C GLU A 59 -21.82 10.17 -6.80
N ASP A 60 -21.55 9.29 -5.84
CA ASP A 60 -22.57 8.68 -4.99
C ASP A 60 -22.69 9.36 -3.62
N ARG A 61 -21.88 10.40 -3.36
CA ARG A 61 -21.81 11.14 -2.09
C ARG A 61 -21.52 10.25 -0.88
N ILE A 62 -20.57 9.32 -1.06
CA ILE A 62 -20.12 8.39 -0.05
C ILE A 62 -18.83 8.94 0.59
N PRO A 63 -18.61 8.76 1.91
CA PRO A 63 -17.32 9.10 2.54
C PRO A 63 -16.15 8.34 1.89
N LEU A 64 -15.01 8.99 1.75
CA LEU A 64 -13.80 8.32 1.25
C LEU A 64 -13.34 7.26 2.26
N PRO A 65 -12.87 6.08 1.81
CA PRO A 65 -12.16 5.15 2.67
C PRO A 65 -10.79 5.73 3.05
N LYS A 66 -10.11 5.08 3.99
CA LYS A 66 -8.72 5.42 4.33
C LYS A 66 -7.77 5.01 3.20
N ALA A 67 -6.65 5.70 3.07
CA ALA A 67 -5.55 5.25 2.22
C ALA A 67 -4.42 4.71 3.11
N ALA A 68 -3.84 3.57 2.75
CA ALA A 68 -2.70 2.99 3.44
C ALA A 68 -1.50 2.92 2.49
N PHE A 69 -0.39 3.53 2.88
CA PHE A 69 0.89 3.40 2.20
C PHE A 69 1.81 2.57 3.10
N ILE A 70 2.28 1.45 2.59
CA ILE A 70 3.23 0.58 3.29
C ILE A 70 4.63 1.08 2.91
N GLU A 71 5.34 1.61 3.90
CA GLU A 71 6.75 1.98 3.77
C GLU A 71 7.62 0.78 4.13
N GLU A 72 8.71 0.62 3.41
CA GLU A 72 9.58 -0.56 3.49
C GLU A 72 11.03 -0.16 3.84
N GLY A 73 11.35 1.13 3.77
CA GLY A 73 12.67 1.67 4.12
C GLY A 73 13.63 1.82 2.93
N ASP A 74 13.21 1.40 1.74
CA ASP A 74 13.92 1.55 0.47
C ASP A 74 13.07 2.20 -0.64
N THR A 75 11.91 2.75 -0.29
CA THR A 75 11.05 3.46 -1.24
C THR A 75 11.72 4.74 -1.74
N PHE A 76 11.58 5.03 -3.04
CA PHE A 76 11.97 6.32 -3.62
C PHE A 76 11.22 7.47 -2.94
N GLU A 77 11.94 8.53 -2.59
CA GLU A 77 11.39 9.74 -1.97
C GLU A 77 10.29 10.36 -2.85
N GLU A 78 10.47 10.35 -4.18
CA GLU A 78 9.50 10.88 -5.13
C GLU A 78 8.17 10.11 -5.11
N THR A 79 8.20 8.81 -4.84
CA THR A 79 6.98 8.00 -4.70
C THR A 79 6.21 8.41 -3.45
N ARG A 80 6.93 8.61 -2.33
CA ARG A 80 6.31 9.05 -1.08
C ARG A 80 5.73 10.46 -1.24
N GLU A 81 6.48 11.39 -1.80
CA GLU A 81 6.00 12.75 -2.07
C GLU A 81 4.77 12.75 -2.98
N PHE A 82 4.76 11.88 -4.00
CA PHE A 82 3.62 11.72 -4.90
C PHE A 82 2.37 11.29 -4.15
N VAL A 83 2.46 10.25 -3.31
CA VAL A 83 1.34 9.72 -2.54
C VAL A 83 0.85 10.75 -1.52
N GLU A 84 1.75 11.38 -0.76
CA GLU A 84 1.40 12.39 0.25
C GLU A 84 0.71 13.60 -0.39
N ARG A 85 1.24 14.09 -1.53
CA ARG A 85 0.66 15.21 -2.29
C ARG A 85 -0.76 14.91 -2.73
N TYR A 86 -0.97 13.78 -3.41
CA TYR A 86 -2.27 13.45 -3.97
C TYR A 86 -3.26 12.97 -2.92
N ALA A 87 -2.83 12.33 -1.83
CA ALA A 87 -3.71 12.03 -0.70
C ALA A 87 -4.34 13.32 -0.14
N LYS A 88 -3.51 14.35 0.08
CA LYS A 88 -3.97 15.67 0.53
C LYS A 88 -4.88 16.36 -0.50
N GLU A 89 -4.49 16.38 -1.78
CA GLU A 89 -5.27 17.01 -2.85
C GLU A 89 -6.64 16.32 -3.05
N TRP A 90 -6.67 15.00 -2.90
CA TRP A 90 -7.86 14.20 -3.14
C TRP A 90 -8.75 14.03 -1.92
N GLY A 91 -8.25 14.36 -0.72
CA GLY A 91 -8.99 14.32 0.54
C GLY A 91 -8.96 12.98 1.28
N PHE A 92 -7.99 12.11 0.99
CA PHE A 92 -7.83 10.84 1.69
C PHE A 92 -7.09 11.03 3.03
N GLU A 93 -7.56 10.36 4.09
CA GLU A 93 -6.78 10.14 5.31
C GLU A 93 -5.70 9.09 5.00
N LEU A 94 -4.44 9.53 4.90
CA LEU A 94 -3.30 8.68 4.59
C LEU A 94 -2.67 8.11 5.87
N HIS A 95 -2.63 6.79 5.97
CA HIS A 95 -1.92 6.03 6.99
C HIS A 95 -0.62 5.49 6.40
N ILE A 96 0.51 5.91 6.96
CA ILE A 96 1.82 5.32 6.65
C ILE A 96 2.04 4.16 7.62
N LEU A 97 2.15 2.95 7.09
CA LEU A 97 2.42 1.73 7.83
C LEU A 97 3.90 1.41 7.67
N PHE A 98 4.62 1.23 8.78
CA PHE A 98 6.06 1.03 8.74
C PHE A 98 6.58 0.28 9.97
N ASN A 99 7.31 -0.82 9.74
CA ASN A 99 7.96 -1.56 10.81
C ASN A 99 9.27 -0.87 11.23
N LYS A 100 9.12 0.20 12.01
CA LYS A 100 10.25 1.01 12.51
C LYS A 100 11.22 0.19 13.35
N ASP A 101 10.75 -0.83 14.06
CA ASP A 101 11.57 -1.69 14.92
C ASP A 101 12.63 -2.46 14.10
N VAL A 102 12.22 -3.09 12.99
CA VAL A 102 13.16 -3.78 12.09
C VAL A 102 14.09 -2.78 11.41
N TYR A 103 13.57 -1.66 10.93
CA TYR A 103 14.37 -0.64 10.26
C TYR A 103 15.44 -0.02 11.18
N ASP A 104 15.07 0.32 12.42
CA ASP A 104 15.99 0.85 13.42
C ASP A 104 17.05 -0.20 13.81
N ALA A 105 16.66 -1.47 13.96
CA ALA A 105 17.59 -2.56 14.24
C ALA A 105 18.59 -2.80 13.11
N ALA A 106 18.20 -2.52 11.86
CA ALA A 106 19.07 -2.51 10.68
C ALA A 106 19.91 -1.22 10.55
N GLY A 107 19.72 -0.23 11.43
CA GLY A 107 20.36 1.09 11.32
C GLY A 107 19.97 1.86 10.06
N GLY A 108 18.79 1.57 9.51
CA GLY A 108 18.28 2.18 8.28
C GLY A 108 19.06 1.83 7.01
N ARG A 109 19.79 0.71 7.00
CA ARG A 109 20.62 0.29 5.85
C ARG A 109 20.19 -1.06 5.32
N LEU A 110 19.86 -1.11 4.03
CA LEU A 110 19.65 -2.37 3.32
C LEU A 110 20.86 -3.31 3.49
N ASN A 111 20.56 -4.60 3.55
CA ASN A 111 21.50 -5.70 3.80
C ASN A 111 22.21 -5.68 5.16
N ALA A 112 21.90 -4.71 6.05
CA ALA A 112 22.41 -4.75 7.41
C ALA A 112 21.84 -5.95 8.17
N GLU A 113 22.63 -6.49 9.09
CA GLU A 113 22.26 -7.65 9.88
C GLU A 113 21.35 -7.25 11.05
N VAL A 114 20.13 -7.80 11.06
CA VAL A 114 19.15 -7.62 12.13
C VAL A 114 19.25 -8.78 13.10
N ILE A 115 19.47 -8.48 14.39
CA ILE A 115 19.55 -9.47 15.46
C ILE A 115 18.15 -9.67 16.04
N VAL A 116 17.60 -10.89 15.97
CA VAL A 116 16.22 -11.19 16.36
C VAL A 116 15.95 -10.86 17.82
N SER A 117 16.89 -11.17 18.71
CA SER A 117 16.75 -10.88 20.15
C SER A 117 16.70 -9.39 20.50
N LYS A 118 17.06 -8.51 19.55
CA LYS A 118 16.97 -7.05 19.71
C LYS A 118 15.66 -6.45 19.20
N LEU A 119 14.84 -7.23 18.47
CA LEU A 119 13.53 -6.80 18.02
C LEU A 119 12.52 -6.82 19.17
N ASN A 120 11.40 -6.12 19.02
CA ASN A 120 10.31 -6.19 19.98
C ASN A 120 9.65 -7.59 20.02
N GLU A 121 8.87 -7.85 21.07
CA GLU A 121 8.23 -9.16 21.28
C GLU A 121 7.28 -9.56 20.14
N ARG A 122 6.62 -8.60 19.48
CA ARG A 122 5.74 -8.86 18.34
C ARG A 122 6.57 -9.44 17.19
N ASN A 123 7.61 -8.75 16.74
CA ASN A 123 8.44 -9.19 15.63
C ASN A 123 9.16 -10.51 15.92
N GLN A 124 9.65 -10.72 17.14
CA GLN A 124 10.21 -12.01 17.56
C GLN A 124 9.20 -13.15 17.47
N ARG A 125 7.95 -12.90 17.89
CA ARG A 125 6.86 -13.87 17.82
C ARG A 125 6.46 -14.17 16.38
N GLU A 126 6.36 -13.15 15.52
CA GLU A 126 6.07 -13.31 14.10
C GLU A 126 7.08 -14.23 13.41
N ILE A 127 8.38 -14.04 13.67
CA ILE A 127 9.45 -14.89 13.13
C ILE A 127 9.32 -16.34 13.64
N ARG A 128 9.15 -16.53 14.95
CA ARG A 128 9.14 -17.85 15.56
C ARG A 128 7.87 -18.64 15.27
N GLU A 129 6.70 -18.02 15.39
CA GLU A 129 5.41 -18.71 15.37
C GLU A 129 4.74 -18.67 14.00
N LYS A 130 4.85 -17.56 13.26
CA LYS A 130 4.20 -17.42 11.94
C LYS A 130 5.11 -17.89 10.81
N LEU A 131 6.39 -17.52 10.86
CA LEU A 131 7.36 -18.00 9.87
C LEU A 131 7.94 -19.38 10.24
N GLY A 132 7.82 -19.81 11.50
CA GLY A 132 8.35 -21.10 11.95
C GLY A 132 9.88 -21.15 11.96
N LEU A 133 10.55 -19.99 12.06
CA LEU A 133 12.00 -19.88 11.96
C LEU A 133 12.63 -19.77 13.36
N ASN A 134 13.68 -20.57 13.58
CA ASN A 134 14.54 -20.47 14.76
C ASN A 134 15.91 -19.94 14.34
N ILE A 135 16.01 -18.62 14.15
CA ILE A 135 17.20 -17.93 13.67
C ILE A 135 17.63 -16.84 14.65
N GLU A 136 18.94 -16.62 14.77
CA GLU A 136 19.48 -15.56 15.62
C GLU A 136 19.46 -14.19 14.93
N LYS A 137 19.54 -14.18 13.60
CA LYS A 137 19.69 -12.99 12.77
C LYS A 137 19.27 -13.21 11.32
N PHE A 138 18.98 -12.11 10.62
CA PHE A 138 18.68 -12.10 9.19
C PHE A 138 19.13 -10.77 8.54
N PRO A 139 19.42 -10.74 7.23
CA PRO A 139 19.72 -9.49 6.52
C PRO A 139 18.44 -8.66 6.32
N PHE A 140 18.54 -7.32 6.48
CA PHE A 140 17.46 -6.40 6.15
C PHE A 140 17.32 -6.26 4.63
N GLU A 141 16.50 -7.12 4.05
CA GLU A 141 16.15 -7.12 2.63
C GLU A 141 14.62 -7.18 2.53
N THR A 142 14.03 -6.09 2.04
CA THR A 142 12.57 -5.83 1.96
C THR A 142 11.83 -6.87 1.15
N GLU A 143 12.48 -7.40 0.10
CA GLU A 143 11.94 -8.44 -0.78
C GLU A 143 12.23 -9.89 -0.33
N SER A 144 12.95 -10.08 0.77
CA SER A 144 13.17 -11.42 1.32
C SER A 144 11.88 -12.00 1.92
N TYR A 145 11.85 -13.30 2.22
CA TYR A 145 10.70 -13.92 2.88
C TYR A 145 10.38 -13.28 4.24
N ILE A 146 11.40 -12.96 5.04
CA ILE A 146 11.25 -12.30 6.34
C ILE A 146 10.88 -10.82 6.14
N GLY A 147 11.52 -10.15 5.18
CA GLY A 147 11.24 -8.75 4.82
C GLY A 147 9.79 -8.53 4.40
N ASN A 148 9.29 -9.33 3.45
CA ASN A 148 7.89 -9.26 3.02
C ASN A 148 6.91 -9.48 4.19
N HIS A 149 7.20 -10.41 5.09
CA HIS A 149 6.34 -10.62 6.26
C HIS A 149 6.37 -9.41 7.19
N LEU A 150 7.55 -9.04 7.69
CA LEU A 150 7.67 -8.02 8.74
C LEU A 150 7.44 -6.60 8.24
N MET A 151 7.81 -6.28 7.00
CA MET A 151 7.71 -4.93 6.44
C MET A 151 6.38 -4.68 5.71
N LYS A 152 5.74 -5.72 5.13
CA LYS A 152 4.53 -5.54 4.31
C LYS A 152 3.28 -6.20 4.87
N THR A 153 3.41 -7.40 5.45
CA THR A 153 2.25 -8.16 5.94
C THR A 153 1.86 -7.76 7.35
N VAL A 154 2.87 -7.55 8.21
CA VAL A 154 2.69 -7.12 9.60
C VAL A 154 3.57 -5.91 9.95
N PRO A 155 3.48 -4.80 9.18
CA PRO A 155 4.23 -3.59 9.47
C PRO A 155 3.95 -3.00 10.86
#